data_AF-A0A843SVB0-F1
#
_entry.id   AF-A0A843SVB0-F1
#
_cell.length_a   1.000
_cell.length_b   1.000
_cell.length_c   1.000
_cell.angle_alpha   90.00
_cell.angle_beta   90.00
_cell.angle_gamma   90.00
#
_symmetry.space_group_name_H-M   'P 1'
#
loop_
_entity.id
_entity.type
_entity.pdbx_description
1 polymer ?
#
loop_
_entity_poly.entity_id
_entity_poly.type
_entity_poly.pdbx_seq_one_letter_code
_entity_poly.pdbx_strand_id
1 'polypeptide(L)' 'MSSLVRVLGFVTLDCGCVVGRYREVATSRELRYVEEKGKACGSHGHRRNHTLMADRAASVAVGVESKSV' A
#
# COMPACT_ATOMS: atom_id res chain seq x y z
N MET A 1 6.09 -14.82 18.41
CA MET A 1 5.10 -13.74 18.60
C MET A 1 4.27 -13.61 17.32
N SER A 2 2.95 -13.80 17.39
CA SER A 2 2.03 -13.52 16.28
C SER A 2 1.45 -12.12 16.46
N SER A 3 1.65 -11.23 15.48
CA SER A 3 0.99 -9.92 15.47
C SER A 3 -0.47 -10.10 15.05
N LEU A 4 -1.40 -9.84 15.97
CA LEU A 4 -2.84 -9.81 15.67
C LEU A 4 -3.20 -8.54 14.91
N VAL A 5 -3.57 -8.72 13.65
CA VAL A 5 -4.03 -7.65 12.76
C VAL A 5 -5.48 -7.89 12.37
N ARG A 6 -6.26 -6.82 12.29
CA ARG A 6 -7.63 -6.82 11.78
C ARG A 6 -7.65 -6.19 10.39
N VAL A 7 -8.26 -6.88 9.44
CA VAL A 7 -8.50 -6.32 8.10
C VAL A 7 -9.56 -5.22 8.21
N LEU A 8 -9.23 -4.03 7.69
CA LEU A 8 -10.15 -2.91 7.57
C LEU A 8 -10.79 -2.85 6.19
N GLY A 9 -10.08 -3.28 5.15
CA GLY A 9 -10.60 -3.35 3.79
C GLY A 9 -9.48 -3.41 2.76
N PHE A 10 -9.87 -3.46 1.49
CA PHE A 10 -8.97 -3.48 0.35
C PHE A 10 -9.29 -2.31 -0.57
N VAL A 11 -8.25 -1.73 -1.18
CA VAL A 11 -8.39 -0.68 -2.17
C VAL A 11 -7.54 -1.02 -3.39
N THR A 12 -8.12 -0.86 -4.56
CA THR A 12 -7.38 -0.97 -5.82
C THR A 12 -6.90 0.42 -6.21
N LEU A 13 -5.61 0.55 -6.47
CA LEU A 13 -5.00 1.76 -7.00
C LEU A 13 -5.27 1.87 -8.51
N ASP A 14 -5.23 3.08 -9.07
CA ASP A 14 -5.40 3.31 -10.51
C ASP A 14 -4.39 2.57 -11.39
N CYS A 15 -3.22 2.24 -10.84
CA CYS A 15 -2.21 1.41 -11.52
C CYS A 15 -2.55 -0.10 -11.55
N GLY A 16 -3.68 -0.50 -10.98
CA GLY A 16 -4.14 -1.89 -10.87
C GLY A 16 -3.54 -2.68 -9.70
N CYS A 17 -2.80 -2.03 -8.79
CA CYS A 17 -2.30 -2.69 -7.58
C CYS A 17 -3.38 -2.77 -6.51
N VAL A 18 -3.49 -3.92 -5.85
CA VAL A 18 -4.40 -4.12 -4.71
C VAL A 18 -3.64 -3.85 -3.43
N VAL A 19 -4.19 -2.99 -2.57
CA VAL A 19 -3.63 -2.65 -1.27
C VAL A 19 -4.60 -3.05 -0.17
N GLY A 20 -4.16 -3.90 0.75
CA GLY A 20 -4.87 -4.25 1.98
C GLY A 20 -4.60 -3.23 3.08
N ARG A 21 -5.66 -2.81 3.77
CA ARG A 21 -5.60 -1.97 4.97
C ARG A 21 -5.83 -2.85 6.19
N TYR A 22 -4.91 -2.75 7.14
CA TYR A 22 -4.88 -3.54 8.36
C TYR A 22 -4.74 -2.64 9.56
N ARG A 23 -5.25 -3.07 10.70
CA ARG A 23 -5.03 -2.42 11.99
C ARG A 23 -4.46 -3.41 12.97
N GLU A 24 -3.30 -3.11 13.52
CA GLU A 24 -2.76 -3.85 14.65
C GLU A 24 -3.64 -3.62 15.88
N VAL A 25 -4.08 -4.70 16.52
CA VAL A 25 -5.00 -4.62 17.66
C VAL A 25 -4.27 -4.12 18.91
N ALA A 26 -3.02 -4.54 19.10
CA ALA A 26 -2.22 -4.19 20.28
C ALA A 26 -1.80 -2.71 20.31
N THR A 27 -1.45 -2.15 19.17
CA THR A 27 -0.90 -0.78 19.04
C THR A 27 -1.90 0.21 18.44
N SER A 28 -3.06 -0.28 17.98
CA SER A 28 -4.00 0.48 17.14
C SER A 28 -3.37 1.10 15.89
N ARG A 29 -2.20 0.63 15.48
CA ARG A 29 -1.48 1.16 14.32
C ARG A 29 -2.12 0.67 13.03
N GLU A 30 -2.35 1.60 12.10
CA GLU A 30 -2.78 1.24 10.75
C GLU A 30 -1.58 0.81 9.91
N LEU A 31 -1.72 -0.29 9.20
CA LEU A 31 -0.76 -0.82 8.24
C LEU A 31 -1.41 -0.92 6.88
N ARG A 32 -0.63 -0.69 5.83
CA ARG A 32 -1.06 -0.86 4.44
C ARG A 32 -0.06 -1.74 3.73
N TYR A 33 -0.55 -2.77 3.05
CA TYR A 33 0.29 -3.70 2.30
C TYR A 33 -0.20 -3.83 0.87
N VAL A 34 0.73 -3.95 -0.07
CA VAL A 34 0.39 -4.32 -1.45
C VAL A 34 0.12 -5.82 -1.51
N GLU A 35 -1.14 -6.21 -1.62
CA GLU A 35 -1.58 -7.60 -1.78
C GLU A 35 -1.24 -8.14 -3.16
N GLU A 36 -1.40 -7.30 -4.18
CA GLU A 36 -1.18 -7.65 -5.57
C GLU A 36 -0.58 -6.48 -6.35
N LYS A 37 0.45 -6.75 -7.15
CA LYS A 37 1.01 -5.79 -8.08
C LYS A 37 0.25 -5.86 -9.40
N GLY A 38 -0.34 -4.75 -9.83
CA GLY A 38 -0.98 -4.65 -11.14
C GLY A 38 0.01 -4.90 -12.26
N LYS A 39 -0.43 -5.61 -13.31
CA LYS A 39 0.42 -5.97 -14.47
C LYS A 39 0.99 -4.74 -15.19
N ALA A 40 0.23 -3.64 -15.20
CA ALA A 40 0.64 -2.37 -15.81
C ALA A 40 1.43 -1.46 -14.85
N CYS A 41 1.63 -1.86 -13.58
CA CYS A 41 2.28 -1.02 -12.61
C CYS A 41 3.82 -1.08 -12.74
N GLY A 42 4.43 0.03 -13.18
CA GLY A 42 5.88 0.20 -13.22
C GLY A 42 6.52 0.65 -11.90
N SER A 43 5.73 0.99 -10.88
CA SER A 43 6.25 1.51 -9.62
C SER A 43 7.05 0.44 -8.87
N HIS A 44 8.31 0.76 -8.55
CA HIS A 44 9.19 -0.12 -7.77
C HIS A 44 8.72 -0.23 -6.31
N GLY A 45 7.96 0.76 -5.81
CA GLY A 45 7.35 0.75 -4.48
C GLY A 45 6.10 -0.12 -4.36
N HIS A 46 5.47 -0.51 -5.48
CA HIS A 46 4.28 -1.39 -5.47
C HIS A 46 4.65 -2.85 -5.66
N ARG A 47 5.59 -3.36 -4.85
CA ARG A 47 5.92 -4.79 -4.87
C ARG A 47 4.93 -5.54 -3.97
N ARG A 48 4.49 -6.73 -4.42
CA ARG A 48 3.67 -7.62 -3.61
C ARG A 48 4.33 -7.88 -2.25
N ASN A 49 3.54 -7.83 -1.18
CA ASN A 49 3.96 -7.95 0.21
C ASN A 49 4.88 -6.81 0.71
N HIS A 50 4.90 -5.67 0.02
CA HIS A 50 5.62 -4.49 0.50
C HIS A 50 4.72 -3.66 1.43
N THR A 51 5.25 -3.30 2.59
CA THR A 51 4.58 -2.41 3.56
C THR A 51 4.65 -0.98 3.03
N LEU A 52 3.49 -0.39 2.75
CA LEU A 52 3.37 1.05 2.53
C LEU A 52 3.33 1.68 3.93
N MET A 53 4.47 2.16 4.40
CA MET A 53 4.63 2.61 5.78
C MET A 53 3.61 3.72 6.10
N ALA A 54 2.81 3.51 7.15
CA ALA A 54 1.89 4.52 7.65
C ALA A 54 2.69 5.51 8.53
N ASP A 55 3.22 6.56 7.90
CA ASP A 55 3.66 7.75 8.62
C ASP A 55 2.67 8.88 8.32
N ARG A 56 1.74 9.08 9.26
CA ARG A 56 0.97 10.31 9.53
C ARG A 56 0.33 11.13 8.39
N ALA A 57 0.08 10.57 7.22
CA ALA A 57 -0.54 11.27 6.10
C ALA A 57 0.30 12.44 5.60
N ALA A 58 1.19 12.15 4.65
CA ALA A 58 1.61 13.13 3.67
C ALA A 58 1.80 12.39 2.34
N SER A 59 0.88 12.62 1.42
CA SER A 59 1.20 12.76 0.00
C SER A 59 2.24 11.79 -0.57
N VAL A 60 1.90 10.52 -0.74
CA VAL A 60 2.28 9.87 -2.00
C VAL A 60 1.26 10.41 -3.01
N ALA A 61 1.47 11.62 -3.56
CA ALA A 61 2.40 11.76 -4.67
C ALA A 61 2.39 10.44 -5.45
N VAL A 62 1.27 10.22 -6.14
CA VAL A 62 1.32 9.62 -7.47
C VAL A 62 2.42 10.39 -8.17
N GLY A 63 3.65 9.86 -8.10
CA GLY A 63 4.74 10.26 -8.95
C GLY A 63 4.31 9.88 -10.35
N VAL A 64 3.55 10.76 -10.96
CA VAL A 64 3.52 10.94 -12.39
C VAL A 64 4.95 11.33 -12.75
N GLU A 65 5.81 10.36 -13.02
CA GLU A 65 6.98 10.64 -13.85
C GLU A 65 6.49 10.61 -15.30
N SER A 66 5.77 11.67 -15.67
CA SER A 66 5.63 12.08 -17.05
C SER A 66 6.85 12.93 -17.41
N LYS A 67 7.73 12.34 -18.20
CA LYS A 67 8.63 13.02 -19.14
C LYS A 67 8.83 11.99 -20.26
N SER A 68 8.08 12.00 -21.37
CA SER A 68 7.96 13.00 -22.44
C SER A 68 9.31 13.41 -23.04
N VAL A 69 9.45 13.05 -24.33
CA VAL A 69 10.54 13.26 -25.31
C VAL A 69 11.70 12.28 -25.24
#